data_AF-A0A3R9NK67-F1
#
_entry.id   AF-A0A3R9NK67-F1
#
_cell.length_a   1.000
_cell.length_b   1.000
_cell.length_c   1.000
_cell.angle_alpha   90.00
_cell.angle_beta   90.00
_cell.angle_gamma   90.00
#
_symmetry.space_group_name_H-M   'P 1'
#
loop_
_entity.id
_entity.type
_entity.pdbx_description
1 polymer ?
#
loop_
_entity_poly.entity_id
_entity_poly.type
_entity_poly.pdbx_seq_one_letter_code
_entity_poly.pdbx_strand_id
1 'polypeptide(L)'
;MANFTLLHALLGGGLLLTGATCTLRPGQDAVLVIREGGTYSGRYVSSSSEQACVRVETTEPVVLDGCELRGPGRLIDATAGGSHLTVRNCRAYGAPQTADNQAQGRFLEVNDGVSLLAENNYLEHTAGILVYRWQGDGSANQSIAVRRNQARNIDGRFRNGGGAKVSFLQLNDIHGLGNIDISWNEVINEPDQSMVEDNINLHNTSGTSTSPLRVHHNYIQGAYPVPATAPKFTGSGITTDGDASSAQLTTAYVEAFENVVVSTCNAGMNIAAGHHNRFHHNRIISSGLLAGGTHLPSSYAGMAIFNAYETAATVFFANQVTDNTIGFVSWGRRSPYLDRHDLSTDACAACTGTIHLPAPITLQTEAREHAAWQQNLHKYQVRLGAGKPLQTAASRRLTN
;
A
#
# COMPACT_ATOMS: atom_id res chain seq x y z
N MET A 1 54.43 54.87 -14.02
CA MET A 1 53.33 54.98 -14.99
C MET A 1 52.32 53.88 -14.69
N ALA A 2 51.07 54.32 -14.54
CA ALA A 2 49.80 53.67 -14.18
C ALA A 2 49.69 52.13 -14.00
N ASN A 3 49.16 51.78 -12.81
CA ASN A 3 48.38 50.58 -12.47
C ASN A 3 47.24 50.31 -13.46
N PHE A 4 46.83 49.05 -13.64
CA PHE A 4 45.41 48.66 -13.65
C PHE A 4 45.25 47.15 -13.33
N THR A 5 44.74 46.88 -12.13
CA THR A 5 44.05 45.65 -11.71
C THR A 5 42.72 45.53 -12.45
N LEU A 6 42.40 44.35 -12.99
CA LEU A 6 41.04 44.00 -13.42
C LEU A 6 40.48 42.88 -12.55
N LEU A 7 39.54 43.28 -11.69
CA LEU A 7 38.68 42.44 -10.88
C LEU A 7 37.47 42.04 -11.75
N HIS A 8 37.28 40.75 -12.04
CA HIS A 8 36.02 40.27 -12.62
C HIS A 8 35.12 39.76 -11.50
N ALA A 9 34.06 40.53 -11.23
CA ALA A 9 32.94 40.12 -10.40
C ALA A 9 32.02 39.20 -11.22
N LEU A 10 31.91 37.94 -10.82
CA LEU A 10 30.86 37.02 -11.26
C LEU A 10 29.69 37.16 -10.29
N LEU A 11 28.67 37.92 -10.69
CA LEU A 11 27.35 37.95 -10.07
C LEU A 11 26.63 36.64 -10.39
N GLY A 12 26.77 35.65 -9.52
CA GLY A 12 25.94 34.46 -9.49
C GLY A 12 24.54 34.82 -8.97
N GLY A 13 23.61 35.10 -9.87
CA GLY A 13 22.20 35.23 -9.55
C GLY A 13 21.61 33.88 -9.17
N GLY A 14 21.68 33.53 -7.89
CA GLY A 14 20.90 32.44 -7.32
C GLY A 14 19.43 32.82 -7.30
N LEU A 15 18.65 32.27 -8.24
CA LEU A 15 17.20 32.35 -8.22
C LEU A 15 16.71 31.49 -7.04
N LEU A 16 16.50 32.11 -5.89
CA LEU A 16 15.81 31.50 -4.76
C LEU A 16 14.34 31.31 -5.15
N LEU A 17 13.98 30.08 -5.51
CA LEU A 17 12.59 29.64 -5.57
C LEU A 17 11.99 29.75 -4.16
N THR A 18 11.37 30.87 -3.86
CA THR A 18 10.55 31.05 -2.66
C THR A 18 9.26 30.24 -2.84
N GLY A 19 9.31 28.96 -2.52
CA GLY A 19 8.10 28.15 -2.42
C GLY A 19 7.17 28.75 -1.37
N ALA A 20 5.93 29.06 -1.74
CA ALA A 20 4.91 29.48 -0.80
C ALA A 20 4.73 28.34 0.21
N THR A 21 5.01 28.62 1.49
CA THR A 21 4.74 27.68 2.58
C THR A 21 3.42 28.10 3.19
N CYS A 22 2.37 27.32 2.96
CA CYS A 22 1.08 27.59 3.56
C CYS A 22 0.91 26.70 4.80
N THR A 23 1.08 27.29 5.98
CA THR A 23 0.83 26.64 7.26
C THR A 23 -0.45 27.20 7.85
N LEU A 24 -1.48 26.37 8.02
CA LEU A 24 -2.65 26.75 8.81
C LEU A 24 -2.23 26.93 10.29
N ARG A 25 -2.89 27.86 10.99
CA ARG A 25 -2.64 28.06 12.42
C ARG A 25 -3.02 26.78 13.19
N PRO A 26 -2.22 26.36 14.19
CA PRO A 26 -2.61 25.25 15.06
C PRO A 26 -4.00 25.48 15.67
N GLY A 27 -4.94 24.57 15.39
CA GLY A 27 -6.32 24.62 15.93
C GLY A 27 -7.43 25.08 14.98
N GLN A 28 -7.14 25.37 13.70
CA GLN A 28 -8.19 25.58 12.69
C GLN A 28 -8.45 24.29 11.91
N ASP A 29 -9.64 23.72 12.09
CA ASP A 29 -10.16 22.62 11.27
C ASP A 29 -10.68 23.20 9.95
N ALA A 30 -10.10 22.79 8.81
CA ALA A 30 -10.53 23.25 7.50
C ALA A 30 -10.37 22.15 6.44
N VAL A 31 -11.20 22.23 5.40
CA VAL A 31 -11.00 21.52 4.14
C VAL A 31 -10.17 22.40 3.21
N LEU A 32 -9.16 21.84 2.55
CA LEU A 32 -8.25 22.56 1.66
C LEU A 32 -8.43 22.13 0.21
N VAL A 33 -8.40 23.11 -0.71
CA VAL A 33 -8.25 22.85 -2.15
C VAL A 33 -6.99 23.54 -2.65
N ILE A 34 -6.02 22.75 -3.09
CA ILE A 34 -4.69 23.17 -3.54
C ILE A 34 -4.76 23.44 -5.05
N ARG A 35 -4.48 24.67 -5.46
CA ARG A 35 -4.47 25.09 -6.88
C ARG A 35 -3.11 25.56 -7.38
N GLU A 36 -2.16 25.67 -6.48
CA GLU A 36 -0.78 26.10 -6.76
C GLU A 36 0.16 25.08 -6.13
N GLY A 37 1.34 24.89 -6.71
CA GLY A 37 2.36 24.03 -6.15
C GLY A 37 2.91 24.58 -4.84
N GLY A 38 3.44 23.70 -4.00
CA GLY A 38 4.00 24.11 -2.72
C GLY A 38 4.03 23.02 -1.67
N THR A 39 4.48 23.39 -0.48
CA THR A 39 4.47 22.52 0.70
C THR A 39 3.38 22.95 1.67
N TYR A 40 2.54 22.00 2.06
CA TYR A 40 1.40 22.18 2.92
C TYR A 40 1.53 21.29 4.15
N SER A 41 1.17 21.86 5.30
CA SER A 41 1.11 21.17 6.58
C SER A 41 -0.02 21.75 7.43
N GLY A 42 -0.52 20.96 8.37
CA GLY A 42 -1.59 21.37 9.27
C GLY A 42 -2.57 20.25 9.58
N ARG A 43 -3.68 20.64 10.20
CA ARG A 43 -4.79 19.76 10.52
C ARG A 43 -5.95 20.03 9.58
N TYR A 44 -6.45 18.98 8.93
CA TYR A 44 -7.55 19.07 7.98
C TYR A 44 -8.62 18.05 8.37
N VAL A 45 -9.82 18.55 8.64
CA VAL A 45 -10.94 17.73 9.12
C VAL A 45 -12.13 17.94 8.22
N SER A 46 -12.70 16.85 7.73
CA SER A 46 -13.98 16.83 7.02
C SER A 46 -15.05 16.17 7.89
N SER A 47 -16.26 16.71 7.84
CA SER A 47 -17.44 16.16 8.51
C SER A 47 -18.42 15.47 7.55
N SER A 48 -18.08 15.36 6.26
CA SER A 48 -18.96 14.82 5.21
C SER A 48 -18.27 13.74 4.40
N SER A 49 -18.98 12.64 4.11
CA SER A 49 -18.43 11.54 3.30
C SER A 49 -18.21 11.95 1.83
N GLU A 50 -18.90 13.01 1.39
CA GLU A 50 -18.80 13.58 0.04
C GLU A 50 -17.68 14.62 -0.10
N GLN A 51 -17.05 15.02 1.01
CA GLN A 51 -16.04 16.08 1.01
C GLN A 51 -14.70 15.56 1.47
N ALA A 52 -13.68 15.68 0.62
CA ALA A 52 -12.33 15.32 1.01
C ALA A 52 -11.71 16.32 1.99
N CYS A 53 -10.73 15.90 2.80
CA CYS A 53 -10.00 16.85 3.67
C CYS A 53 -9.09 17.77 2.85
N VAL A 54 -8.40 17.20 1.86
CA VAL A 54 -7.55 17.93 0.91
C VAL A 54 -7.89 17.50 -0.51
N ARG A 55 -8.11 18.47 -1.40
CA ARG A 55 -8.21 18.26 -2.85
C ARG A 55 -7.00 18.87 -3.55
N VAL A 56 -6.38 18.13 -4.47
CA VAL A 56 -5.28 18.61 -5.30
C VAL A 56 -5.83 18.88 -6.71
N GLU A 57 -5.89 20.16 -7.09
CA GLU A 57 -6.40 20.67 -8.37
C GLU A 57 -5.32 21.46 -9.11
N THR A 58 -4.11 20.90 -9.14
CA THR A 58 -2.98 21.48 -9.85
C THR A 58 -2.06 20.38 -10.36
N THR A 59 -1.34 20.68 -11.44
CA THR A 59 -0.26 19.85 -11.98
C THR A 59 1.11 20.30 -11.50
N GLU A 60 1.18 21.40 -10.74
CA GLU A 60 2.42 21.81 -10.09
C GLU A 60 2.79 20.84 -8.95
N PRO A 61 4.08 20.71 -8.60
CA PRO A 61 4.50 19.85 -7.49
C PRO A 61 3.86 20.25 -6.14
N VAL A 62 3.21 19.27 -5.50
CA VAL A 62 2.58 19.42 -4.19
C VAL A 62 3.22 18.48 -3.19
N VAL A 63 3.58 19.02 -2.02
CA VAL A 63 4.08 18.26 -0.88
C VAL A 63 3.13 18.44 0.30
N LEU A 64 2.53 17.35 0.77
CA LEU A 64 1.85 17.27 2.05
C LEU A 64 2.83 16.68 3.06
N ASP A 65 3.26 17.48 4.05
CA ASP A 65 4.28 17.07 5.03
C ASP A 65 3.77 17.28 6.46
N GLY A 66 3.69 16.20 7.24
CA GLY A 66 3.31 16.30 8.64
C GLY A 66 1.84 16.69 8.87
N CYS A 67 0.95 16.39 7.92
CA CYS A 67 -0.47 16.70 8.05
C CYS A 67 -1.18 15.74 9.02
N GLU A 68 -2.19 16.25 9.74
CA GLU A 68 -3.19 15.44 10.43
C GLU A 68 -4.51 15.52 9.67
N LEU A 69 -5.01 14.38 9.20
CA LEU A 69 -6.19 14.26 8.34
C LEU A 69 -7.24 13.42 9.06
N ARG A 70 -8.48 13.90 9.13
CA ARG A 70 -9.59 13.12 9.69
C ARG A 70 -10.89 13.38 8.95
N GLY A 71 -11.57 12.32 8.53
CA GLY A 71 -12.87 12.49 7.89
C GLY A 71 -13.54 11.17 7.51
N PRO A 72 -14.85 11.21 7.23
CA PRO A 72 -15.60 10.04 6.82
C PRO A 72 -15.46 9.72 5.32
N GLY A 73 -15.15 10.74 4.51
CA GLY A 73 -14.85 10.62 3.09
C GLY A 73 -13.36 10.51 2.80
N ARG A 74 -12.97 10.62 1.53
CA ARG A 74 -11.57 10.57 1.08
C ARG A 74 -10.74 11.61 1.85
N LEU A 75 -9.53 11.27 2.29
CA LEU A 75 -8.72 12.21 3.06
C LEU A 75 -7.90 13.11 2.14
N ILE A 76 -7.22 12.51 1.16
CA ILE A 76 -6.53 13.24 0.08
C ILE A 76 -7.09 12.79 -1.26
N ASP A 77 -7.63 13.75 -2.01
CA ASP A 77 -8.23 13.57 -3.33
C ASP A 77 -7.38 14.27 -4.40
N ALA A 78 -6.66 13.50 -5.20
CA ALA A 78 -5.89 13.95 -6.35
C ALA A 78 -6.43 13.34 -7.66
N THR A 79 -7.75 13.35 -7.80
CA THR A 79 -8.45 12.75 -8.97
C THR A 79 -8.60 13.68 -10.17
N ALA A 80 -8.12 14.94 -10.08
CA ALA A 80 -8.17 15.91 -11.17
C ALA A 80 -7.22 15.60 -12.35
N GLY A 81 -6.31 14.65 -12.19
CA GLY A 81 -5.30 14.28 -13.18
C GLY A 81 -4.02 15.12 -13.13
N GLY A 82 -2.92 14.57 -13.65
CA GLY A 82 -1.65 15.27 -13.84
C GLY A 82 -0.90 15.59 -12.55
N SER A 83 -1.24 14.96 -11.41
CA SER A 83 -0.68 15.35 -10.12
C SER A 83 0.78 14.93 -9.95
N HIS A 84 1.55 15.84 -9.34
CA HIS A 84 2.91 15.59 -8.86
C HIS A 84 2.93 15.65 -7.34
N LEU A 85 2.78 14.51 -6.68
CA LEU A 85 2.40 14.47 -5.27
C LEU A 85 3.43 13.75 -4.39
N THR A 86 3.88 14.45 -3.35
CA THR A 86 4.54 13.83 -2.20
C THR A 86 3.63 13.93 -0.98
N VAL A 87 3.32 12.80 -0.34
CA VAL A 87 2.61 12.72 0.93
C VAL A 87 3.52 12.03 1.93
N ARG A 88 4.00 12.76 2.94
CA ARG A 88 4.92 12.21 3.91
C ARG A 88 4.70 12.67 5.33
N ASN A 89 5.05 11.80 6.28
CA ASN A 89 4.94 12.07 7.71
C ASN A 89 3.50 12.42 8.16
N CYS A 90 2.48 12.09 7.37
CA CYS A 90 1.09 12.42 7.66
C CYS A 90 0.43 11.35 8.53
N ARG A 91 -0.56 11.77 9.32
CA ARG A 91 -1.42 10.90 10.13
C ARG A 91 -2.86 11.04 9.64
N ALA A 92 -3.48 9.93 9.31
CA ALA A 92 -4.78 9.86 8.68
C ALA A 92 -5.72 8.94 9.47
N TYR A 93 -6.93 9.42 9.76
CA TYR A 93 -7.91 8.69 10.54
C TYR A 93 -9.27 8.75 9.85
N GLY A 94 -9.87 7.60 9.56
CA GLY A 94 -11.29 7.58 9.20
C GLY A 94 -12.18 8.03 10.35
N ALA A 95 -13.29 8.65 9.98
CA ALA A 95 -14.42 8.90 10.86
C ALA A 95 -15.65 8.12 10.37
N PRO A 96 -16.66 7.85 11.22
CA PRO A 96 -17.87 7.13 10.83
C PRO A 96 -18.58 7.78 9.64
N GLN A 97 -19.03 6.99 8.67
CA GLN A 97 -19.70 7.50 7.48
C GLN A 97 -20.98 8.27 7.78
N THR A 98 -21.21 9.32 7.00
CA THR A 98 -22.40 10.18 7.08
C THR A 98 -23.59 9.66 6.28
N ALA A 99 -23.40 8.66 5.41
CA ALA A 99 -24.45 8.05 4.59
C ALA A 99 -24.34 6.53 4.55
N ASP A 100 -25.49 5.87 4.42
CA ASP A 100 -25.60 4.42 4.24
C ASP A 100 -25.08 3.99 2.86
N ASN A 101 -24.67 2.73 2.74
CA ASN A 101 -24.14 2.14 1.51
C ASN A 101 -22.90 2.85 0.92
N GLN A 102 -22.15 3.56 1.77
CA GLN A 102 -20.92 4.25 1.40
C GLN A 102 -19.73 3.64 2.15
N ALA A 103 -18.68 3.28 1.41
CA ALA A 103 -17.44 2.81 2.00
C ALA A 103 -16.77 3.95 2.79
N GLN A 104 -15.91 3.57 3.72
CA GLN A 104 -14.97 4.52 4.31
C GLN A 104 -14.13 5.18 3.21
N GLY A 105 -13.81 6.46 3.37
CA GLY A 105 -12.94 7.13 2.42
C GLY A 105 -11.51 6.58 2.39
N ARG A 106 -10.88 6.65 1.22
CA ARG A 106 -9.46 6.34 1.04
C ARG A 106 -8.59 7.37 1.79
N PHE A 107 -7.43 6.93 2.28
CA PHE A 107 -6.39 7.86 2.73
C PHE A 107 -5.92 8.75 1.57
N LEU A 108 -5.65 8.14 0.42
CA LEU A 108 -5.17 8.84 -0.77
C LEU A 108 -5.78 8.19 -2.01
N GLU A 109 -6.32 9.02 -2.90
CA GLU A 109 -6.73 8.61 -4.24
C GLU A 109 -6.06 9.49 -5.28
N VAL A 110 -5.38 8.88 -6.23
CA VAL A 110 -4.68 9.54 -7.35
C VAL A 110 -5.24 8.96 -8.63
N ASN A 111 -5.84 9.81 -9.48
CA ASN A 111 -6.23 9.40 -10.83
C ASN A 111 -5.34 10.13 -11.85
N ASP A 112 -4.85 9.39 -12.85
CA ASP A 112 -4.01 9.92 -13.94
C ASP A 112 -2.80 10.71 -13.42
N GLY A 113 -2.13 10.19 -12.38
CA GLY A 113 -0.98 10.84 -11.75
C GLY A 113 0.29 10.83 -12.60
N VAL A 114 1.24 11.72 -12.28
CA VAL A 114 2.55 11.79 -12.95
C VAL A 114 3.68 11.37 -12.02
N SER A 115 3.61 11.72 -10.74
CA SER A 115 4.58 11.27 -9.74
C SER A 115 3.92 11.11 -8.38
N LEU A 116 4.28 10.05 -7.65
CA LEU A 116 3.75 9.77 -6.33
C LEU A 116 4.85 9.26 -5.41
N LEU A 117 5.06 9.98 -4.30
CA LEU A 117 5.77 9.48 -3.13
C LEU A 117 4.82 9.50 -1.93
N ALA A 118 4.33 8.33 -1.51
CA ALA A 118 3.62 8.14 -0.25
C ALA A 118 4.54 7.46 0.77
N GLU A 119 5.19 8.25 1.62
CA GLU A 119 6.22 7.76 2.55
C GLU A 119 5.96 8.09 4.02
N ASN A 120 6.27 7.16 4.94
CA ASN A 120 6.27 7.43 6.38
C ASN A 120 4.93 7.98 6.87
N ASN A 121 3.81 7.48 6.36
CA ASN A 121 2.49 7.90 6.81
C ASN A 121 1.90 6.89 7.80
N TYR A 122 0.99 7.35 8.64
CA TYR A 122 0.12 6.52 9.46
C TYR A 122 -1.32 6.67 8.96
N LEU A 123 -2.01 5.56 8.74
CA LEU A 123 -3.42 5.54 8.32
C LEU A 123 -4.21 4.50 9.12
N GLU A 124 -5.38 4.87 9.61
CA GLU A 124 -6.23 4.01 10.44
C GLU A 124 -7.70 4.15 10.05
N HIS A 125 -8.40 3.01 9.92
CA HIS A 125 -9.80 2.98 9.51
C HIS A 125 -10.05 3.80 8.24
N THR A 126 -9.24 3.59 7.20
CA THR A 126 -9.46 4.18 5.87
C THR A 126 -9.62 3.07 4.83
N ALA A 127 -10.08 3.40 3.63
CA ALA A 127 -10.07 2.48 2.49
C ALA A 127 -8.70 2.43 1.76
N GLY A 128 -7.61 2.79 2.45
CA GLY A 128 -6.24 2.72 1.96
C GLY A 128 -5.91 3.69 0.83
N ILE A 129 -5.06 3.26 -0.11
CA ILE A 129 -4.53 4.06 -1.21
C ILE A 129 -5.00 3.47 -2.54
N LEU A 130 -5.49 4.33 -3.44
CA LEU A 130 -5.73 3.98 -4.84
C LEU A 130 -4.89 4.87 -5.75
N VAL A 131 -4.17 4.23 -6.67
CA VAL A 131 -3.60 4.87 -7.85
C VAL A 131 -4.27 4.26 -9.06
N TYR A 132 -5.06 5.05 -9.78
CA TYR A 132 -5.79 4.61 -10.95
C TYR A 132 -5.34 5.39 -12.18
N ARG A 133 -4.79 4.67 -13.16
CA ARG A 133 -4.16 5.23 -14.37
C ARG A 133 -2.95 6.11 -14.07
N TRP A 134 -2.06 6.18 -15.05
CA TRP A 134 -0.79 6.87 -14.91
C TRP A 134 -0.39 7.60 -16.19
N GLN A 135 0.25 8.76 -16.03
CA GLN A 135 0.73 9.61 -17.12
C GLN A 135 2.26 9.84 -17.06
N GLY A 136 2.91 9.51 -15.95
CA GLY A 136 4.35 9.64 -15.81
C GLY A 136 5.13 8.64 -16.65
N ASP A 137 6.35 8.99 -17.02
CA ASP A 137 7.20 8.20 -17.93
C ASP A 137 8.00 7.07 -17.25
N GLY A 138 7.89 6.93 -15.92
CA GLY A 138 8.62 5.93 -15.15
C GLY A 138 10.08 6.29 -14.88
N SER A 139 10.52 7.50 -15.19
CA SER A 139 11.77 8.06 -14.66
C SER A 139 11.68 8.20 -13.13
N ALA A 140 12.83 8.38 -12.47
CA ALA A 140 12.89 8.48 -11.00
C ALA A 140 12.02 9.61 -10.40
N ASN A 141 11.67 10.63 -11.19
CA ASN A 141 10.82 11.75 -10.77
C ASN A 141 9.37 11.63 -11.27
N GLN A 142 9.03 10.57 -12.02
CA GLN A 142 7.70 10.32 -12.59
C GLN A 142 7.28 8.86 -12.40
N SER A 143 7.57 8.32 -11.21
CA SER A 143 7.23 6.95 -10.82
C SER A 143 6.39 6.93 -9.55
N ILE A 144 6.11 5.73 -9.05
CA ILE A 144 5.29 5.47 -7.86
C ILE A 144 6.17 4.85 -6.77
N ALA A 145 6.22 5.48 -5.62
CA ALA A 145 6.84 4.94 -4.42
C ALA A 145 5.86 4.98 -3.24
N VAL A 146 5.51 3.82 -2.69
CA VAL A 146 4.69 3.68 -1.48
C VAL A 146 5.52 2.94 -0.44
N ARG A 147 6.11 3.70 0.50
CA ARG A 147 7.14 3.14 1.38
C ARG A 147 6.98 3.51 2.84
N ARG A 148 7.32 2.56 3.73
CA ARG A 148 7.46 2.83 5.18
C ARG A 148 6.19 3.34 5.86
N ASN A 149 5.02 3.08 5.28
CA ASN A 149 3.75 3.48 5.87
C ASN A 149 3.31 2.46 6.94
N GLN A 150 2.53 2.92 7.91
CA GLN A 150 1.84 2.08 8.88
C GLN A 150 0.34 2.20 8.68
N ALA A 151 -0.31 1.09 8.38
CA ALA A 151 -1.74 0.99 8.22
C ALA A 151 -2.37 0.12 9.30
N ARG A 152 -3.51 0.58 9.82
CA ARG A 152 -4.34 -0.15 10.78
C ARG A 152 -5.78 -0.23 10.30
N ASN A 153 -6.32 -1.44 10.27
CA ASN A 153 -7.74 -1.70 10.01
C ASN A 153 -8.27 -1.02 8.73
N ILE A 154 -7.77 -1.45 7.58
CA ILE A 154 -8.29 -1.01 6.28
C ILE A 154 -9.74 -1.49 6.13
N ASP A 155 -10.65 -0.56 5.85
CA ASP A 155 -12.06 -0.79 6.10
C ASP A 155 -12.95 -0.42 4.91
N GLY A 156 -13.57 -1.42 4.31
CA GLY A 156 -14.54 -1.26 3.24
C GLY A 156 -16.01 -1.30 3.71
N ARG A 157 -16.26 -1.52 5.01
CA ARG A 157 -17.63 -1.72 5.54
C ARG A 157 -18.51 -0.51 5.28
N PHE A 158 -19.80 -0.75 5.07
CA PHE A 158 -20.83 0.29 5.14
C PHE A 158 -21.43 0.36 6.54
N ARG A 159 -21.84 1.54 6.98
CA ARG A 159 -22.46 1.75 8.30
C ARG A 159 -23.74 0.94 8.54
N ASN A 160 -24.44 0.55 7.48
CA ASN A 160 -25.70 -0.22 7.50
C ASN A 160 -25.53 -1.68 7.05
N GLY A 161 -24.29 -2.18 7.00
CA GLY A 161 -23.97 -3.54 6.58
C GLY A 161 -23.61 -3.67 5.10
N GLY A 162 -22.91 -4.75 4.77
CA GLY A 162 -22.22 -4.89 3.48
C GLY A 162 -20.91 -4.10 3.45
N GLY A 163 -20.36 -3.90 2.25
CA GLY A 163 -19.13 -3.14 2.07
C GLY A 163 -18.65 -3.11 0.61
N ALA A 164 -17.59 -2.35 0.38
CA ALA A 164 -16.84 -2.32 -0.86
C ALA A 164 -15.54 -3.10 -0.72
N LYS A 165 -15.03 -3.63 -1.84
CA LYS A 165 -13.68 -4.18 -1.91
C LYS A 165 -12.68 -3.04 -1.87
N VAL A 166 -11.82 -3.04 -0.85
CA VAL A 166 -10.78 -2.03 -0.66
C VAL A 166 -9.45 -2.70 -0.37
N SER A 167 -8.37 -1.95 -0.53
CA SER A 167 -7.01 -2.41 -0.32
C SER A 167 -6.22 -1.39 0.47
N PHE A 168 -5.19 -1.84 1.21
CA PHE A 168 -4.19 -0.89 1.72
C PHE A 168 -3.57 -0.13 0.56
N LEU A 169 -3.20 -0.84 -0.51
CA LEU A 169 -2.75 -0.27 -1.77
C LEU A 169 -3.39 -1.01 -2.93
N GLN A 170 -4.05 -0.25 -3.81
CA GLN A 170 -4.50 -0.71 -5.11
C GLN A 170 -3.81 0.11 -6.20
N LEU A 171 -3.08 -0.58 -7.08
CA LEU A 171 -2.65 -0.04 -8.35
C LEU A 171 -3.57 -0.61 -9.43
N ASN A 172 -4.13 0.26 -10.26
CA ASN A 172 -5.08 -0.12 -11.28
C ASN A 172 -4.81 0.60 -12.60
N ASP A 173 -4.67 -0.16 -13.69
CA ASP A 173 -4.53 0.34 -15.06
C ASP A 173 -3.25 1.17 -15.29
N ILE A 174 -2.11 0.63 -14.86
CA ILE A 174 -0.78 1.28 -14.95
C ILE A 174 0.16 0.40 -15.76
N HIS A 175 0.57 0.83 -16.96
CA HIS A 175 1.23 -0.08 -17.91
C HIS A 175 2.67 0.30 -18.21
N GLY A 176 3.57 -0.69 -18.22
CA GLY A 176 4.94 -0.54 -18.67
C GLY A 176 5.76 0.48 -17.88
N LEU A 177 5.46 0.69 -16.60
CA LEU A 177 6.02 1.78 -15.81
C LEU A 177 7.29 1.32 -15.06
N GLY A 178 8.41 1.98 -15.36
CA GLY A 178 9.66 1.78 -14.61
C GLY A 178 9.61 2.35 -13.19
N ASN A 179 10.52 1.89 -12.33
CA ASN A 179 10.78 2.45 -11.00
C ASN A 179 9.57 2.50 -10.03
N ILE A 180 8.64 1.53 -10.12
CA ILE A 180 7.62 1.34 -9.08
C ILE A 180 8.23 0.62 -7.88
N ASP A 181 8.08 1.21 -6.68
CA ASP A 181 8.60 0.67 -5.42
C ASP A 181 7.53 0.63 -4.32
N ILE A 182 7.16 -0.57 -3.86
CA ILE A 182 6.25 -0.77 -2.73
C ILE A 182 7.02 -1.49 -1.62
N SER A 183 7.56 -0.73 -0.67
CA SER A 183 8.54 -1.29 0.26
C SER A 183 8.35 -0.90 1.74
N TRP A 184 8.65 -1.85 2.64
CA TRP A 184 8.70 -1.61 4.08
C TRP A 184 7.40 -1.07 4.71
N ASN A 185 6.23 -1.34 4.13
CA ASN A 185 4.97 -0.95 4.75
C ASN A 185 4.55 -1.99 5.81
N GLU A 186 3.94 -1.53 6.90
CA GLU A 186 3.33 -2.38 7.91
C GLU A 186 1.81 -2.23 7.86
N VAL A 187 1.10 -3.28 7.46
CA VAL A 187 -0.35 -3.32 7.40
C VAL A 187 -0.84 -4.32 8.42
N ILE A 188 -1.63 -3.88 9.39
CA ILE A 188 -2.25 -4.77 10.39
C ILE A 188 -3.75 -4.52 10.39
N ASN A 189 -4.49 -5.54 10.00
CA ASN A 189 -5.93 -5.58 10.08
C ASN A 189 -6.31 -6.56 11.18
N GLU A 190 -7.12 -6.12 12.13
CA GLU A 190 -7.65 -6.98 13.18
C GLU A 190 -8.94 -7.67 12.70
N PRO A 191 -9.17 -8.92 13.11
CA PRO A 191 -10.43 -9.62 12.87
C PRO A 191 -11.63 -8.77 13.32
N ASP A 192 -12.67 -8.70 12.48
CA ASP A 192 -13.92 -7.95 12.73
C ASP A 192 -13.77 -6.42 12.90
N GLN A 193 -12.55 -5.87 12.82
CA GLN A 193 -12.29 -4.42 12.86
C GLN A 193 -11.99 -3.84 11.48
N SER A 194 -11.96 -4.67 10.44
CA SER A 194 -11.56 -4.31 9.08
C SER A 194 -12.42 -5.07 8.07
N MET A 195 -12.43 -4.60 6.82
CA MET A 195 -13.00 -5.32 5.68
C MET A 195 -12.15 -4.97 4.46
N VAL A 196 -10.89 -5.36 4.53
CA VAL A 196 -9.96 -5.33 3.40
C VAL A 196 -10.29 -6.53 2.50
N GLU A 197 -10.25 -6.34 1.17
CA GLU A 197 -10.23 -7.46 0.23
C GLU A 197 -8.78 -7.95 0.15
N ASP A 198 -7.96 -7.35 -0.70
CA ASP A 198 -6.52 -7.60 -0.77
C ASP A 198 -5.75 -6.48 -0.10
N ASN A 199 -4.68 -6.78 0.63
CA ASN A 199 -3.86 -5.69 1.20
C ASN A 199 -3.10 -4.94 0.10
N ILE A 200 -2.45 -5.66 -0.82
CA ILE A 200 -1.84 -5.08 -2.03
C ILE A 200 -2.45 -5.77 -3.25
N ASN A 201 -3.18 -5.01 -4.05
CA ASN A 201 -3.77 -5.47 -5.31
C ASN A 201 -3.10 -4.75 -6.50
N LEU A 202 -2.53 -5.53 -7.41
CA LEU A 202 -1.95 -5.06 -8.66
C LEU A 202 -2.89 -5.45 -9.80
N HIS A 203 -3.88 -4.61 -10.07
CA HIS A 203 -4.91 -4.86 -11.08
C HIS A 203 -4.47 -4.25 -12.42
N ASN A 204 -4.37 -5.06 -13.49
CA ASN A 204 -3.95 -4.59 -14.82
C ASN A 204 -2.76 -3.62 -14.72
N THR A 205 -1.72 -3.99 -13.97
CA THR A 205 -0.60 -3.11 -13.63
C THR A 205 0.73 -3.78 -13.95
N SER A 206 1.60 -3.13 -14.72
CA SER A 206 2.86 -3.70 -15.15
C SER A 206 4.08 -2.80 -14.97
N GLY A 207 5.19 -3.42 -14.60
CA GLY A 207 6.53 -2.85 -14.75
C GLY A 207 7.08 -3.06 -16.16
N THR A 208 8.39 -3.00 -16.31
CA THR A 208 9.09 -3.37 -17.56
C THR A 208 10.00 -4.56 -17.32
N SER A 209 10.44 -5.24 -18.39
CA SER A 209 11.38 -6.36 -18.27
C SER A 209 12.73 -5.96 -17.67
N THR A 210 13.17 -4.72 -17.86
CA THR A 210 14.43 -4.18 -17.31
C THR A 210 14.26 -3.45 -15.99
N SER A 211 13.03 -3.09 -15.63
CA SER A 211 12.66 -2.46 -14.36
C SER A 211 11.30 -3.03 -13.91
N PRO A 212 11.28 -4.24 -13.33
CA PRO A 212 10.07 -4.83 -12.77
C PRO A 212 9.46 -3.93 -11.69
N LEU A 213 8.13 -4.02 -11.52
CA LEU A 213 7.44 -3.45 -10.37
C LEU A 213 7.86 -4.24 -9.13
N ARG A 214 8.42 -3.58 -8.11
CA ARG A 214 8.92 -4.28 -6.92
C ARG A 214 7.98 -4.12 -5.73
N VAL A 215 7.62 -5.24 -5.10
CA VAL A 215 6.87 -5.30 -3.83
C VAL A 215 7.71 -6.05 -2.81
N HIS A 216 8.32 -5.35 -1.86
CA HIS A 216 9.29 -6.02 -0.99
C HIS A 216 9.37 -5.55 0.45
N HIS A 217 9.76 -6.47 1.33
CA HIS A 217 9.98 -6.18 2.75
C HIS A 217 8.75 -5.59 3.47
N ASN A 218 7.54 -5.80 2.94
CA ASN A 218 6.32 -5.38 3.63
C ASN A 218 5.95 -6.40 4.70
N TYR A 219 5.39 -5.93 5.81
CA TYR A 219 4.69 -6.77 6.78
C TYR A 219 3.20 -6.59 6.62
N ILE A 220 2.48 -7.68 6.39
CA ILE A 220 1.04 -7.69 6.23
C ILE A 220 0.47 -8.71 7.21
N GLN A 221 -0.46 -8.27 8.06
CA GLN A 221 -1.21 -9.14 8.94
C GLN A 221 -2.69 -8.90 8.75
N GLY A 222 -3.43 -9.97 8.47
CA GLY A 222 -4.88 -9.92 8.35
C GLY A 222 -5.38 -9.54 6.96
N ALA A 223 -6.30 -10.38 6.50
CA ALA A 223 -7.25 -10.14 5.42
C ALA A 223 -8.44 -11.02 5.77
N TYR A 224 -9.44 -10.47 6.44
CA TYR A 224 -10.53 -11.23 7.04
C TYR A 224 -11.87 -10.84 6.40
N PRO A 225 -12.79 -11.79 6.19
CA PRO A 225 -14.19 -11.43 5.99
C PRO A 225 -14.76 -10.80 7.27
N VAL A 226 -15.96 -10.24 7.17
CA VAL A 226 -16.74 -9.78 8.33
C VAL A 226 -18.06 -10.57 8.37
N PRO A 227 -18.31 -11.39 9.40
CA PRO A 227 -17.40 -11.73 10.50
C PRO A 227 -16.17 -12.53 10.04
N ALA A 228 -15.06 -12.50 10.79
CA ALA A 228 -13.80 -13.18 10.45
C ALA A 228 -13.95 -14.71 10.35
N THR A 229 -14.98 -15.25 10.99
CA THR A 229 -15.36 -16.67 10.93
C THR A 229 -16.26 -17.01 9.74
N ALA A 230 -16.49 -16.09 8.79
CA ALA A 230 -17.29 -16.40 7.61
C ALA A 230 -16.59 -17.50 6.78
N PRO A 231 -17.34 -18.47 6.25
CA PRO A 231 -16.78 -19.64 5.56
C PRO A 231 -16.22 -19.33 4.17
N LYS A 232 -16.48 -18.12 3.65
CA LYS A 232 -16.05 -17.69 2.31
C LYS A 232 -15.42 -16.32 2.39
N PHE A 233 -14.34 -16.15 1.65
CA PHE A 233 -13.63 -14.89 1.47
C PHE A 233 -12.77 -15.00 0.20
N THR A 234 -12.52 -13.89 -0.47
CA THR A 234 -11.74 -13.86 -1.73
C THR A 234 -10.48 -13.02 -1.63
N GLY A 235 -10.31 -12.26 -0.56
CA GLY A 235 -9.15 -11.40 -0.36
C GLY A 235 -7.84 -12.13 -0.08
N SER A 236 -6.75 -11.37 -0.01
CA SER A 236 -5.40 -11.91 0.19
C SER A 236 -4.43 -10.90 0.82
N GLY A 237 -3.20 -11.34 1.11
CA GLY A 237 -2.11 -10.42 1.43
C GLY A 237 -1.67 -9.62 0.20
N ILE A 238 -1.17 -10.31 -0.82
CA ILE A 238 -0.66 -9.67 -2.06
C ILE A 238 -1.17 -10.46 -3.27
N THR A 239 -1.74 -9.77 -4.26
CA THR A 239 -2.21 -10.41 -5.48
C THR A 239 -1.82 -9.65 -6.75
N THR A 240 -1.48 -10.38 -7.81
CA THR A 240 -1.60 -9.87 -9.18
C THR A 240 -3.00 -10.20 -9.70
N ASP A 241 -3.69 -9.20 -10.22
CA ASP A 241 -5.09 -9.28 -10.60
C ASP A 241 -5.32 -8.58 -11.94
N GLY A 242 -6.50 -8.76 -12.54
CA GLY A 242 -6.83 -8.07 -13.79
C GLY A 242 -7.51 -8.93 -14.84
N ASP A 243 -8.44 -8.31 -15.56
CA ASP A 243 -9.26 -8.89 -16.62
C ASP A 243 -8.81 -8.51 -18.04
N ALA A 244 -7.65 -7.84 -18.17
CA ALA A 244 -7.14 -7.43 -19.48
C ALA A 244 -6.89 -8.64 -20.39
N SER A 245 -7.27 -8.48 -21.67
CA SER A 245 -7.24 -9.54 -22.68
C SER A 245 -5.97 -9.57 -23.53
N SER A 246 -4.96 -8.75 -23.22
CA SER A 246 -3.69 -8.68 -23.96
C SER A 246 -2.49 -8.65 -23.02
N ALA A 247 -1.35 -9.14 -23.51
CA ALA A 247 -0.07 -9.09 -22.80
C ALA A 247 0.37 -7.66 -22.44
N GLN A 248 -0.03 -6.67 -23.23
CA GLN A 248 0.37 -5.28 -23.02
C GLN A 248 -0.37 -4.60 -21.87
N LEU A 249 -1.60 -5.06 -21.56
CA LEU A 249 -2.48 -4.40 -20.60
C LEU A 249 -2.73 -5.23 -19.33
N THR A 250 -2.35 -6.51 -19.33
CA THR A 250 -2.45 -7.36 -18.15
C THR A 250 -1.32 -7.07 -17.16
N THR A 251 -1.49 -7.51 -15.92
CA THR A 251 -0.46 -7.37 -14.89
C THR A 251 0.82 -8.09 -15.29
N ALA A 252 1.96 -7.41 -15.25
CA ALA A 252 3.19 -8.01 -15.77
C ALA A 252 4.47 -7.45 -15.16
N TYR A 253 5.53 -8.25 -15.21
CA TYR A 253 6.85 -7.87 -14.73
C TYR A 253 6.78 -7.38 -13.26
N VAL A 254 6.08 -8.16 -12.42
CA VAL A 254 6.05 -7.95 -10.98
C VAL A 254 7.11 -8.83 -10.32
N GLU A 255 7.90 -8.24 -9.43
CA GLU A 255 8.84 -8.95 -8.56
C GLU A 255 8.46 -8.70 -7.09
N ALA A 256 7.87 -9.69 -6.43
CA ALA A 256 7.45 -9.60 -5.03
C ALA A 256 8.33 -10.47 -4.12
N PHE A 257 9.10 -9.86 -3.23
CA PHE A 257 10.10 -10.59 -2.47
C PHE A 257 10.34 -10.10 -1.04
N GLU A 258 10.79 -11.01 -0.17
CA GLU A 258 11.10 -10.72 1.23
C GLU A 258 9.93 -10.06 2.00
N ASN A 259 8.69 -10.24 1.54
CA ASN A 259 7.50 -9.83 2.29
C ASN A 259 7.18 -10.86 3.37
N VAL A 260 6.56 -10.40 4.44
CA VAL A 260 6.07 -11.22 5.55
C VAL A 260 4.56 -11.06 5.59
N VAL A 261 3.82 -12.14 5.29
CA VAL A 261 2.36 -12.17 5.27
C VAL A 261 1.85 -13.14 6.33
N VAL A 262 1.01 -12.63 7.23
CA VAL A 262 0.60 -13.32 8.45
C VAL A 262 -0.92 -13.37 8.60
N SER A 263 -1.46 -14.54 8.96
CA SER A 263 -2.87 -14.71 9.36
C SER A 263 -3.86 -14.06 8.40
N THR A 264 -3.77 -14.38 7.12
CA THR A 264 -4.80 -14.00 6.13
C THR A 264 -5.82 -15.12 5.97
N CYS A 265 -7.08 -14.76 5.69
CA CYS A 265 -8.06 -15.68 5.14
C CYS A 265 -7.90 -15.78 3.62
N ASN A 266 -8.46 -16.83 3.02
CA ASN A 266 -8.29 -17.22 1.63
C ASN A 266 -6.84 -17.42 1.24
N ALA A 267 -6.05 -16.39 0.95
CA ALA A 267 -4.65 -16.60 0.57
C ALA A 267 -3.63 -15.66 1.19
N GLY A 268 -2.40 -16.15 1.31
CA GLY A 268 -1.24 -15.31 1.64
C GLY A 268 -0.86 -14.42 0.46
N MET A 269 -0.39 -15.03 -0.63
CA MET A 269 -0.01 -14.32 -1.85
C MET A 269 -0.35 -15.12 -3.11
N ASN A 270 -0.97 -14.50 -4.12
CA ASN A 270 -1.37 -15.19 -5.34
C ASN A 270 -0.98 -14.47 -6.62
N ILE A 271 -0.75 -15.26 -7.67
CA ILE A 271 -0.70 -14.77 -9.05
C ILE A 271 -1.99 -15.19 -9.75
N ALA A 272 -3.00 -14.32 -9.80
CA ALA A 272 -4.33 -14.62 -10.36
C ALA A 272 -4.49 -14.19 -11.84
N ALA A 273 -3.61 -13.30 -12.32
CA ALA A 273 -3.62 -12.77 -13.68
C ALA A 273 -2.20 -12.44 -14.15
N GLY A 274 -2.05 -12.27 -15.46
CA GLY A 274 -0.86 -11.66 -16.02
C GLY A 274 0.30 -12.59 -16.37
N HIS A 275 1.46 -12.00 -16.64
CA HIS A 275 2.65 -12.74 -17.07
C HIS A 275 3.98 -12.19 -16.56
N HIS A 276 5.01 -13.04 -16.55
CA HIS A 276 6.36 -12.66 -16.06
C HIS A 276 6.35 -12.11 -14.62
N ASN A 277 5.43 -12.61 -13.79
CA ASN A 277 5.35 -12.25 -12.38
C ASN A 277 6.14 -13.27 -11.55
N ARG A 278 6.97 -12.80 -10.63
CA ARG A 278 7.84 -13.63 -9.80
C ARG A 278 7.66 -13.29 -8.32
N PHE A 279 7.17 -14.26 -7.54
CA PHE A 279 7.06 -14.13 -6.08
C PHE A 279 8.09 -15.03 -5.38
N HIS A 280 9.07 -14.46 -4.69
CA HIS A 280 10.15 -15.25 -4.10
C HIS A 280 10.67 -14.78 -2.75
N HIS A 281 11.24 -15.69 -1.95
CA HIS A 281 11.84 -15.36 -0.65
C HIS A 281 10.88 -14.69 0.34
N ASN A 282 9.56 -14.83 0.13
CA ASN A 282 8.55 -14.33 1.05
C ASN A 282 8.32 -15.33 2.19
N ARG A 283 7.82 -14.85 3.32
CA ARG A 283 7.40 -15.65 4.47
C ARG A 283 5.89 -15.56 4.62
N ILE A 284 5.18 -16.68 4.51
CA ILE A 284 3.71 -16.72 4.53
C ILE A 284 3.24 -17.65 5.64
N ILE A 285 2.80 -17.11 6.77
CA ILE A 285 2.55 -17.87 8.00
C ILE A 285 1.11 -17.65 8.48
N SER A 286 0.35 -18.73 8.67
CA SER A 286 -0.97 -18.69 9.28
C SER A 286 -1.20 -19.95 10.10
N SER A 287 -1.55 -19.75 11.37
CA SER A 287 -2.00 -20.78 12.29
C SER A 287 -3.43 -21.21 12.01
N GLY A 288 -4.18 -20.45 11.20
CA GLY A 288 -5.60 -20.70 10.93
C GLY A 288 -6.49 -20.49 12.15
N LEU A 289 -6.03 -19.71 13.14
CA LEU A 289 -6.70 -19.46 14.42
C LEU A 289 -6.81 -17.95 14.69
N LEU A 290 -7.91 -17.57 15.33
CA LEU A 290 -8.03 -16.30 16.05
C LEU A 290 -7.32 -16.38 17.41
N ALA A 291 -7.09 -15.24 18.06
CA ALA A 291 -6.43 -15.16 19.37
C ALA A 291 -7.06 -16.05 20.45
N GLY A 292 -8.37 -16.30 20.39
CA GLY A 292 -9.10 -17.19 21.29
C GLY A 292 -9.06 -18.68 20.93
N GLY A 293 -8.35 -19.07 19.87
CA GLY A 293 -8.30 -20.46 19.38
C GLY A 293 -9.45 -20.86 18.44
N THR A 294 -10.35 -19.93 18.12
CA THR A 294 -11.39 -20.16 17.10
C THR A 294 -10.76 -20.30 15.71
N HIS A 295 -11.22 -21.25 14.91
CA HIS A 295 -10.68 -21.47 13.57
C HIS A 295 -11.06 -20.34 12.61
N LEU A 296 -10.17 -20.07 11.65
CA LEU A 296 -10.42 -19.25 10.46
C LEU A 296 -10.83 -20.16 9.29
N PRO A 297 -12.14 -20.29 8.98
CA PRO A 297 -12.64 -21.32 8.08
C PRO A 297 -12.45 -21.01 6.60
N SER A 298 -12.23 -19.75 6.23
CA SER A 298 -12.08 -19.30 4.85
C SER A 298 -10.64 -19.42 4.32
N SER A 299 -9.74 -20.09 5.03
CA SER A 299 -8.34 -20.29 4.62
C SER A 299 -8.24 -21.22 3.40
N TYR A 300 -7.76 -20.72 2.27
CA TYR A 300 -7.49 -21.50 1.06
C TYR A 300 -6.04 -21.96 1.00
N ALA A 301 -5.08 -21.12 0.61
CA ALA A 301 -3.68 -21.52 0.45
C ALA A 301 -2.65 -20.41 0.79
N GLY A 302 -1.45 -20.78 1.22
CA GLY A 302 -0.36 -19.83 1.43
C GLY A 302 0.00 -19.10 0.14
N MET A 303 0.22 -19.85 -0.94
CA MET A 303 0.40 -19.31 -2.28
C MET A 303 -0.29 -20.12 -3.37
N ALA A 304 -0.71 -19.43 -4.43
CA ALA A 304 -1.24 -20.04 -5.64
C ALA A 304 -0.87 -19.23 -6.90
N ILE A 305 -0.72 -19.92 -8.03
CA ILE A 305 -0.67 -19.33 -9.37
C ILE A 305 -1.86 -19.88 -10.12
N PHE A 306 -2.78 -19.08 -10.64
CA PHE A 306 -3.92 -19.60 -11.41
C PHE A 306 -4.43 -18.52 -12.37
N ASN A 307 -4.90 -18.93 -13.54
CA ASN A 307 -5.50 -18.01 -14.52
C ASN A 307 -6.97 -17.75 -14.14
N ALA A 308 -7.19 -16.87 -13.16
CA ALA A 308 -8.52 -16.62 -12.59
C ALA A 308 -9.55 -16.12 -13.62
N TYR A 309 -9.05 -15.53 -14.71
CA TYR A 309 -9.83 -14.88 -15.75
C TYR A 309 -9.93 -15.70 -17.04
N GLU A 310 -9.42 -16.94 -17.04
CA GLU A 310 -9.47 -17.85 -18.19
C GLU A 310 -8.95 -17.23 -19.51
N THR A 311 -7.97 -16.32 -19.38
CA THR A 311 -7.38 -15.63 -20.52
C THR A 311 -6.54 -16.58 -21.38
N ALA A 312 -6.28 -16.19 -22.64
CA ALA A 312 -5.45 -16.99 -23.54
C ALA A 312 -4.03 -17.18 -22.96
N ALA A 313 -3.35 -18.27 -23.37
CA ALA A 313 -1.96 -18.55 -22.97
C ALA A 313 -0.97 -17.46 -23.43
N THR A 314 -1.36 -16.58 -24.35
CA THR A 314 -0.59 -15.38 -24.76
C THR A 314 -0.73 -14.22 -23.79
N VAL A 315 -1.59 -14.33 -22.77
CA VAL A 315 -1.85 -13.31 -21.74
C VAL A 315 -1.38 -13.81 -20.37
N PHE A 316 -1.65 -15.08 -20.05
CA PHE A 316 -1.22 -15.71 -18.81
C PHE A 316 -0.08 -16.71 -19.02
N PHE A 317 1.16 -16.30 -18.78
CA PHE A 317 2.35 -17.14 -18.99
C PHE A 317 3.58 -16.66 -18.21
N ALA A 318 4.64 -17.49 -18.15
CA ALA A 318 5.93 -17.12 -17.54
C ALA A 318 5.86 -16.64 -16.06
N ASN A 319 4.83 -17.03 -15.32
CA ASN A 319 4.70 -16.74 -13.89
C ASN A 319 5.46 -17.75 -13.04
N GLN A 320 6.07 -17.29 -11.94
CA GLN A 320 6.96 -18.08 -11.11
C GLN A 320 6.77 -17.78 -9.63
N VAL A 321 6.91 -18.81 -8.79
CA VAL A 321 6.94 -18.69 -7.33
C VAL A 321 8.15 -19.51 -6.86
N THR A 322 9.15 -18.90 -6.24
CA THR A 322 10.38 -19.63 -5.87
C THR A 322 10.86 -19.30 -4.46
N ASP A 323 11.45 -20.29 -3.77
CA ASP A 323 12.24 -20.05 -2.55
C ASP A 323 11.49 -19.34 -1.41
N ASN A 324 10.16 -19.50 -1.34
CA ASN A 324 9.35 -18.93 -0.26
C ASN A 324 9.41 -19.84 0.98
N THR A 325 9.22 -19.27 2.17
CA THR A 325 9.03 -20.06 3.40
C THR A 325 7.56 -20.02 3.80
N ILE A 326 6.88 -21.16 3.85
CA ILE A 326 5.44 -21.21 4.02
C ILE A 326 5.03 -22.06 5.23
N GLY A 327 4.09 -21.48 5.95
CA GLY A 327 3.54 -21.86 7.22
C GLY A 327 2.01 -21.76 7.22
N PHE A 328 1.25 -22.17 6.20
CA PHE A 328 -0.19 -21.91 6.09
C PHE A 328 -1.15 -23.06 6.47
N VAL A 329 -1.86 -22.90 7.61
CA VAL A 329 -2.89 -23.85 8.07
C VAL A 329 -4.18 -23.67 7.27
N SER A 330 -4.71 -24.78 6.78
CA SER A 330 -6.04 -24.85 6.16
C SER A 330 -6.66 -26.21 6.52
N TRP A 331 -7.63 -26.17 7.43
CA TRP A 331 -8.24 -27.35 8.04
C TRP A 331 -8.86 -28.28 6.99
N GLY A 332 -8.55 -29.57 7.08
CA GLY A 332 -9.01 -30.60 6.14
C GLY A 332 -8.24 -30.67 4.81
N ARG A 333 -7.29 -29.75 4.55
CA ARG A 333 -6.39 -29.84 3.39
C ARG A 333 -5.15 -30.68 3.71
N ARG A 334 -4.41 -31.05 2.66
CA ARG A 334 -3.18 -31.85 2.77
C ARG A 334 -2.12 -31.44 1.76
N SER A 335 -1.53 -30.26 1.93
CA SER A 335 -0.41 -29.78 1.13
C SER A 335 0.49 -28.88 1.98
N PRO A 336 1.68 -29.33 2.42
CA PRO A 336 2.25 -30.66 2.24
C PRO A 336 1.80 -31.67 3.32
N TYR A 337 1.32 -31.20 4.48
CA TYR A 337 0.92 -32.05 5.62
C TYR A 337 -0.57 -31.91 5.92
N LEU A 338 -1.10 -32.75 6.83
CA LEU A 338 -2.49 -32.64 7.29
C LEU A 338 -2.77 -31.25 7.89
N ASP A 339 -3.93 -30.68 7.56
CA ASP A 339 -4.38 -29.34 7.97
C ASP A 339 -3.48 -28.21 7.44
N ARG A 340 -2.86 -28.43 6.28
CA ARG A 340 -1.99 -27.47 5.61
C ARG A 340 -2.41 -27.29 4.17
N HIS A 341 -2.23 -26.08 3.67
CA HIS A 341 -2.29 -25.80 2.24
C HIS A 341 -1.29 -24.69 1.89
N ASP A 342 -0.01 -25.02 1.95
CA ASP A 342 1.07 -24.06 1.70
C ASP A 342 1.09 -23.61 0.24
N LEU A 343 0.95 -24.56 -0.68
CA LEU A 343 0.90 -24.33 -2.12
C LEU A 343 -0.36 -24.98 -2.71
N SER A 344 -1.07 -24.25 -3.55
CA SER A 344 -2.14 -24.79 -4.39
C SER A 344 -1.56 -25.62 -5.54
N THR A 345 -1.29 -26.90 -5.28
CA THR A 345 -0.47 -27.77 -6.15
C THR A 345 -1.01 -27.93 -7.57
N ASP A 346 -2.33 -27.84 -7.78
CA ASP A 346 -2.95 -27.99 -9.11
C ASP A 346 -2.65 -26.82 -10.04
N ALA A 347 -2.29 -25.68 -9.47
CA ALA A 347 -2.12 -24.42 -10.17
C ALA A 347 -0.65 -23.91 -10.11
N CYS A 348 0.16 -24.49 -9.23
CA CYS A 348 1.49 -24.01 -8.86
C CYS A 348 2.64 -24.88 -9.42
N ALA A 349 2.55 -25.39 -10.66
CA ALA A 349 3.61 -26.25 -11.22
C ALA A 349 4.99 -25.56 -11.32
N ALA A 350 5.01 -24.22 -11.44
CA ALA A 350 6.22 -23.40 -11.43
C ALA A 350 6.68 -23.01 -10.00
N CYS A 351 6.12 -23.64 -8.97
CA CYS A 351 6.39 -23.34 -7.58
C CYS A 351 7.46 -24.28 -7.04
N THR A 352 8.69 -23.77 -6.91
CA THR A 352 9.88 -24.57 -6.58
C THR A 352 10.68 -23.94 -5.44
N GLY A 353 11.53 -24.73 -4.77
CA GLY A 353 12.38 -24.21 -3.68
C GLY A 353 11.64 -23.79 -2.41
N THR A 354 10.31 -23.94 -2.34
CA THR A 354 9.53 -23.59 -1.15
C THR A 354 9.98 -24.40 0.07
N ILE A 355 10.33 -23.70 1.14
CA ILE A 355 10.63 -24.27 2.45
C ILE A 355 9.33 -24.33 3.25
N HIS A 356 8.82 -25.54 3.45
CA HIS A 356 7.65 -25.77 4.29
C HIS A 356 8.06 -25.81 5.77
N LEU A 357 7.48 -24.93 6.59
CA LEU A 357 7.74 -24.95 8.03
C LEU A 357 7.17 -26.24 8.67
N PRO A 358 7.84 -26.80 9.68
CA PRO A 358 7.35 -27.96 10.39
C PRO A 358 6.06 -27.62 11.16
N ALA A 359 5.17 -28.60 11.29
CA ALA A 359 4.00 -28.50 12.15
C ALA A 359 4.39 -28.64 13.65
N PRO A 360 3.61 -28.07 14.58
CA PRO A 360 2.45 -27.21 14.36
C PRO A 360 2.84 -25.76 14.03
N ILE A 361 2.01 -25.08 13.24
CA ILE A 361 2.03 -23.62 13.15
C ILE A 361 1.05 -23.06 14.18
N THR A 362 1.52 -22.12 14.99
CA THR A 362 0.79 -21.59 16.14
C THR A 362 0.68 -20.08 16.08
N LEU A 363 -0.18 -19.48 16.90
CA LEU A 363 -0.22 -18.03 17.11
C LEU A 363 1.15 -17.47 17.54
N GLN A 364 1.96 -18.26 18.26
CA GLN A 364 3.32 -17.87 18.60
C GLN A 364 4.25 -17.85 17.38
N THR A 365 4.04 -18.78 16.43
CA THR A 365 4.78 -18.78 15.16
C THR A 365 4.50 -17.50 14.39
N GLU A 366 3.24 -17.09 14.29
CA GLU A 366 2.83 -15.80 13.68
C GLU A 366 3.47 -14.60 14.37
N ALA A 367 3.39 -14.52 15.70
CA ALA A 367 3.95 -13.40 16.46
C ALA A 367 5.48 -13.25 16.29
N ARG A 368 6.20 -14.36 16.10
CA ARG A 368 7.65 -14.33 15.82
C ARG A 368 7.98 -13.69 14.49
N GLU A 369 7.10 -13.78 13.49
CA GLU A 369 7.31 -13.15 12.18
C GLU A 369 7.29 -11.64 12.27
N HIS A 370 6.36 -11.07 13.05
CA HIS A 370 6.33 -9.63 13.31
C HIS A 370 7.61 -9.16 14.01
N ALA A 371 8.02 -9.87 15.07
CA ALA A 371 9.24 -9.54 15.81
C ALA A 371 10.50 -9.65 14.93
N ALA A 372 10.60 -10.69 14.09
CA ALA A 372 11.71 -10.85 13.15
C ALA A 372 11.73 -9.73 12.08
N TRP A 373 10.56 -9.36 11.57
CA TRP A 373 10.45 -8.24 10.64
C TRP A 373 10.85 -6.90 11.29
N GLN A 374 10.45 -6.66 12.54
CA GLN A 374 10.89 -5.49 13.30
C GLN A 374 12.42 -5.47 13.50
N GLN A 375 13.05 -6.62 13.75
CA GLN A 375 14.51 -6.72 13.79
C GLN A 375 15.15 -6.35 12.44
N ASN A 376 14.53 -6.71 11.31
CA ASN A 376 14.98 -6.28 9.99
C ASN A 376 14.89 -4.76 9.83
N LEU A 377 13.83 -4.10 10.30
CA LEU A 377 13.77 -2.63 10.31
C LEU A 377 14.98 -2.02 11.00
N HIS A 378 15.35 -2.54 12.18
CA HIS A 378 16.52 -2.09 12.91
C HIS A 378 17.83 -2.35 12.13
N LYS A 379 17.99 -3.56 11.57
CA LYS A 379 19.15 -3.95 10.77
C LYS A 379 19.36 -3.04 9.57
N TYR A 380 18.28 -2.71 8.86
CA TYR A 380 18.31 -1.87 7.65
C TYR A 380 18.09 -0.37 7.94
N GLN A 381 18.04 0.03 9.21
CA GLN A 381 17.83 1.42 9.65
C GLN A 381 16.57 2.05 9.07
N VAL A 382 15.52 1.25 8.91
CA VAL A 382 14.22 1.69 8.41
C VAL A 382 13.38 2.23 9.56
N ARG A 383 12.85 3.44 9.40
CA ARG A 383 11.86 4.04 10.30
C ARG A 383 10.49 3.99 9.64
N LEU A 384 9.49 3.52 10.38
CA LEU A 384 8.11 3.45 9.91
C LEU A 384 7.26 4.62 10.38
N GLY A 385 6.24 4.90 9.57
CA GLY A 385 5.11 5.74 9.91
C GLY A 385 5.48 7.20 10.15
N ALA A 386 4.47 8.00 10.46
CA ALA A 386 4.70 9.39 10.81
C ALA A 386 5.53 9.43 12.09
N GLY A 387 6.65 10.15 12.07
CA GLY A 387 7.42 10.42 13.28
C GLY A 387 6.55 11.02 14.39
N LYS A 388 7.04 11.04 15.64
CA LYS A 388 6.37 11.84 16.69
C LYS A 388 6.17 13.26 16.14
N PRO A 389 5.02 13.92 16.38
CA PRO A 389 4.81 15.28 15.96
C PRO A 389 6.02 16.11 16.37
N LEU A 390 6.59 16.89 15.45
CA LEU A 390 7.53 17.93 15.85
C LEU A 390 6.76 18.79 16.84
N GLN A 391 7.14 18.74 18.12
CA GLN A 391 6.74 19.77 19.07
C GLN A 391 7.25 21.07 18.45
N THR A 392 6.34 21.91 17.97
CA THR A 392 6.68 23.24 17.52
C THR A 392 7.46 23.90 18.66
N ALA A 393 8.74 24.15 18.42
CA ALA A 393 9.55 24.95 19.34
C ALA A 393 8.75 26.23 19.58
N ALA A 394 8.35 26.45 20.83
CA ALA A 394 7.61 27.63 21.23
C ALA A 394 8.37 28.85 20.67
N SER A 395 7.77 29.56 19.73
CA SER A 395 8.35 30.82 19.27
C SER A 395 8.49 31.69 20.50
N ARG A 396 9.73 32.06 20.84
CA ARG A 396 10.00 33.06 21.86
C ARG A 396 9.18 34.28 21.50
N ARG A 397 8.21 34.63 22.35
CA ARG A 397 7.58 35.95 22.30
C ARG A 397 8.69 36.97 22.52
N LEU A 398 9.03 37.73 21.48
CA LEU A 398 9.60 39.05 21.68
C LEU A 398 8.44 39.91 22.18
N THR A 399 8.41 40.16 23.49
CA THR A 399 7.66 41.27 24.06
C THR A 399 8.58 42.50 24.08
N ASN A 400 8.03 43.61 23.57
CA ASN A 400 8.52 44.99 23.49
C ASN A 400 9.85 45.34 24.17
#